data_AF-A0A2T3MZK4-F1
#
_entry.id   AF-A0A2T3MZK4-F1
#
_cell.length_a   1.000
_cell.length_b   1.000
_cell.length_c   1.000
_cell.angle_alpha   90.00
_cell.angle_beta   90.00
_cell.angle_gamma   90.00
#
_symmetry.space_group_name_H-M   'P 1'
#
loop_
_entity.id
_entity.type
_entity.pdbx_description
1 polymer ?
#
loop_
_entity_poly.entity_id
_entity_poly.type
_entity_poly.pdbx_seq_one_letter_code
_entity_poly.pdbx_strand_id
1 'polypeptide(L)'
;MSAAKIYFRDLLGLTLIIFSVLTILGVIFDFLALITNINHEGALATTYLYESIPLLLCVFPSFILGKVINRPAWVSETEQYHLQAAKKQ
;
A
#
# COMPACT_ATOMS: atom_id res chain seq x y z
N MET A 1 16.18 16.73 11.20
CA MET A 1 14.74 16.66 10.84
C MET A 1 13.90 17.10 12.02
N SER A 2 12.77 17.78 11.79
CA SER A 2 11.74 17.96 12.83
C SER A 2 11.01 16.62 13.05
N ALA A 3 10.66 16.32 14.31
CA ALA A 3 9.94 15.09 14.68
C ALA A 3 8.67 14.86 13.84
N ALA A 4 7.99 15.94 13.43
CA ALA A 4 6.80 15.88 12.57
C ALA A 4 7.05 15.18 11.22
N LYS A 5 8.23 15.35 10.63
CA LYS A 5 8.59 14.75 9.32
C LYS A 5 8.80 13.23 9.43
N ILE A 6 9.23 12.75 10.60
CA ILE A 6 9.43 11.33 10.89
C ILE A 6 8.08 10.63 11.12
N TYR A 7 7.18 11.23 11.89
CA TYR A 7 5.82 10.72 12.07
C TYR A 7 5.04 10.70 10.75
N PHE A 8 5.22 11.72 9.91
CA PHE A 8 4.59 11.74 8.58
C PHE A 8 5.07 10.60 7.69
N ARG A 9 6.37 10.26 7.73
CA ARG A 9 6.92 9.08 7.03
C ARG A 9 6.29 7.78 7.55
N ASP A 10 6.14 7.64 8.86
CA ASP A 10 5.57 6.44 9.46
C ASP A 10 4.09 6.27 9.10
N LEU A 11 3.33 7.37 9.11
CA LEU A 11 1.94 7.41 8.63
C LEU A 11 1.84 7.02 7.15
N LEU A 12 2.71 7.57 6.29
CA LEU A 12 2.77 7.20 4.87
C LEU A 12 3.10 5.72 4.68
N GLY A 13 3.99 5.16 5.50
CA GLY A 13 4.32 3.74 5.52
C GLY A 13 3.13 2.87 5.89
N LEU A 14 2.39 3.24 6.94
CA LEU A 14 1.17 2.55 7.35
C LEU A 14 0.10 2.60 6.25
N THR A 15 -0.11 3.77 5.65
CA THR A 15 -1.03 3.95 4.51
C THR A 15 -0.63 3.08 3.32
N LEU A 16 0.66 2.95 3.04
CA LEU A 16 1.16 2.05 2.00
C LEU A 16 0.82 0.59 2.27
N ILE A 17 0.97 0.13 3.53
CA ILE A 17 0.60 -1.24 3.91
C ILE A 17 -0.90 -1.47 3.68
N ILE A 18 -1.75 -0.52 4.09
CA ILE A 18 -3.21 -0.60 3.90
C ILE A 18 -3.54 -0.73 2.41
N PHE A 19 -2.98 0.13 1.55
CA PHE A 19 -3.23 0.05 0.11
C PHE A 19 -2.67 -1.22 -0.54
N SER A 20 -1.56 -1.76 -0.03
CA SER A 20 -1.01 -3.04 -0.47
C SER A 20 -1.95 -4.20 -0.14
N VAL A 21 -2.50 -4.25 1.08
CA VAL A 21 -3.48 -5.28 1.47
C VAL A 21 -4.75 -5.17 0.63
N LEU A 22 -5.27 -3.96 0.40
CA LEU A 22 -6.42 -3.72 -0.48
C LEU A 22 -6.16 -4.20 -1.91
N THR A 23 -4.96 -3.97 -2.43
CA THR A 23 -4.56 -4.46 -3.76
C THR A 23 -4.61 -5.98 -3.83
N ILE A 24 -4.08 -6.67 -2.82
CA ILE A 24 -4.09 -8.14 -2.75
C ILE A 24 -5.54 -8.67 -2.69
N LEU A 25 -6.42 -8.01 -1.93
CA LEU A 25 -7.85 -8.32 -1.91
C LEU A 25 -8.49 -8.19 -3.30
N GLY A 26 -8.16 -7.14 -4.06
CA GLY A 26 -8.62 -6.97 -5.44
C GLY A 26 -8.19 -8.12 -6.35
N VAL A 27 -6.93 -8.55 -6.24
CA VAL A 27 -6.42 -9.71 -6.99
C VAL A 27 -7.16 -10.99 -6.61
N ILE A 28 -7.46 -11.21 -5.33
CA ILE A 28 -8.24 -12.38 -4.88
C ILE A 28 -9.66 -12.35 -5.49
N PHE A 29 -10.29 -11.18 -5.55
CA PHE A 29 -11.62 -11.02 -6.16
C PHE A 29 -11.60 -11.28 -7.67
N ASP A 30 -10.55 -10.90 -8.38
CA ASP A 30 -10.38 -11.27 -9.80
C ASP A 30 -10.29 -12.79 -9.99
N PHE A 31 -9.53 -13.49 -9.14
CA PHE A 31 -9.46 -14.95 -9.19
C PHE A 31 -10.82 -15.60 -8.89
N LEU A 32 -11.54 -15.09 -7.88
CA LEU A 32 -12.88 -15.57 -7.55
C LEU A 32 -13.85 -15.35 -8.70
N ALA A 33 -13.82 -14.18 -9.34
CA ALA A 33 -14.65 -13.88 -10.50
C ALA A 33 -14.35 -14.83 -11.66
N LEU A 34 -13.07 -15.16 -11.89
CA LEU A 34 -12.66 -16.08 -12.94
C LEU A 34 -13.17 -17.50 -12.68
N ILE A 35 -13.10 -17.98 -11.44
CA ILE A 35 -13.64 -19.28 -11.03
C ILE A 35 -15.16 -19.32 -11.15
N THR A 36 -15.87 -18.29 -10.69
CA THR A 36 -17.34 -18.24 -10.79
C THR A 36 -17.82 -18.10 -12.23
N ASN A 37 -17.06 -17.42 -13.10
CA ASN A 37 -17.36 -17.34 -14.52
C ASN A 37 -17.25 -18.71 -15.21
N ILE A 38 -16.26 -19.53 -14.83
CA ILE A 38 -16.13 -20.92 -15.31
C ILE A 38 -17.29 -21.79 -14.81
N ASN A 39 -17.76 -21.56 -13.58
CA ASN A 39 -18.89 -22.29 -13.00
C ASN A 39 -20.27 -21.82 -13.51
N HIS A 40 -20.32 -20.95 -14.52
CA HIS A 40 -21.54 -20.36 -15.10
C HIS A 40 -22.40 -19.53 -14.12
N GLU A 41 -21.82 -19.11 -13.00
CA GLU A 41 -22.48 -18.23 -12.01
C GLU A 41 -22.24 -16.75 -12.37
N GLY A 42 -22.75 -16.33 -13.53
CA GLY A 42 -22.46 -15.02 -14.12
C GLY A 42 -22.81 -13.80 -13.25
N ALA A 43 -23.83 -13.92 -12.39
CA ALA A 43 -24.22 -12.85 -11.46
C ALA A 43 -23.16 -12.61 -10.37
N LEU A 44 -22.58 -13.68 -9.85
CA LEU A 44 -21.52 -13.61 -8.83
C LEU A 44 -20.20 -13.16 -9.44
N ALA A 45 -19.85 -13.68 -10.63
CA ALA A 45 -18.66 -13.27 -11.36
C ALA A 45 -18.64 -11.75 -11.65
N THR A 46 -19.78 -11.20 -12.07
CA THR A 46 -19.90 -9.75 -12.36
C THR A 46 -19.76 -8.92 -11.09
N THR A 47 -20.31 -9.38 -9.97
CA THR A 47 -20.22 -8.70 -8.68
C THR A 47 -18.77 -8.66 -8.20
N TYR A 48 -18.06 -9.79 -8.25
CA TYR A 48 -16.66 -9.85 -7.85
C TYR A 48 -15.75 -8.98 -8.73
N LEU A 49 -16.00 -8.92 -10.04
CA LEU A 49 -15.27 -8.01 -10.94
C LEU A 49 -15.55 -6.53 -10.64
N TYR A 50 -16.80 -6.17 -10.33
CA TYR A 50 -17.12 -4.78 -10.02
C TYR A 50 -16.44 -4.31 -8.72
N GLU A 51 -16.43 -5.19 -7.72
CA GLU A 51 -15.78 -4.91 -6.42
C GLU A 51 -14.24 -4.95 -6.51
N SER A 52 -13.65 -5.70 -7.45
CA SER A 52 -12.19 -5.75 -7.62
C SER A 52 -11.61 -4.47 -8.24
N ILE A 53 -12.34 -3.77 -9.11
CA ILE A 53 -11.90 -2.55 -9.80
C ILE A 53 -11.38 -1.46 -8.82
N PRO A 54 -12.14 -1.00 -7.81
CA PRO A 54 -11.66 0.02 -6.88
C PRO A 54 -10.48 -0.47 -6.03
N LEU A 55 -10.40 -1.78 -5.74
CA LEU A 55 -9.30 -2.38 -5.00
C LEU A 55 -8.01 -2.41 -5.82
N LEU A 56 -8.09 -2.69 -7.12
CA LEU A 56 -6.95 -2.65 -8.04
C LEU A 56 -6.46 -1.22 -8.30
N LEU A 57 -7.35 -0.22 -8.26
CA LEU A 57 -6.93 1.18 -8.34
C LEU A 57 -6.01 1.60 -7.18
N CYS A 58 -6.00 0.88 -6.06
CA CYS A 58 -5.08 1.12 -4.94
C CYS A 58 -3.60 0.77 -5.27
N VAL A 59 -3.33 0.11 -6.41
CA VAL A 59 -1.96 -0.14 -6.90
C VAL A 59 -1.22 1.16 -7.18
N PHE A 60 -1.89 2.13 -7.82
CA PHE A 60 -1.28 3.41 -8.20
C PHE A 60 -0.76 4.20 -7.00
N PRO A 61 -1.57 4.50 -5.97
CA PRO A 61 -1.06 5.19 -4.78
C PRO A 61 -0.04 4.35 -4.03
N SER A 62 -0.17 3.02 -3.96
CA SER A 62 0.83 2.15 -3.33
C SER A 62 2.21 2.28 -3.98
N PHE A 63 2.25 2.25 -5.32
CA PHE A 63 3.50 2.34 -6.07
C PHE A 63 4.16 3.72 -5.94
N ILE A 64 3.35 4.78 -6.02
CA ILE A 64 3.83 6.16 -5.85
C ILE A 64 4.36 6.36 -4.42
N LEU A 65 3.62 5.93 -3.40
CA LEU A 65 4.02 6.04 -1.99
C LEU A 65 5.31 5.26 -1.71
N GLY A 66 5.44 4.05 -2.26
CA GLY A 66 6.66 3.25 -2.09
C GLY A 66 7.89 3.95 -2.64
N LYS A 67 7.75 4.59 -3.81
CA LYS A 67 8.82 5.37 -4.43
C LYS A 67 9.13 6.67 -3.67
N VAL A 68 8.13 7.30 -3.05
CA VAL A 68 8.31 8.52 -2.25
C VAL A 68 9.00 8.22 -0.92
N ILE A 69 8.59 7.15 -0.23
CA ILE A 69 9.18 6.74 1.05
C ILE A 69 10.63 6.28 0.87
N ASN A 70 10.93 5.57 -0.21
CA ASN A 70 12.26 5.03 -0.48
C ASN A 70 13.25 6.05 -1.06
N ARG A 71 12.96 7.37 -0.98
CA ARG A 71 13.90 8.40 -1.43
C ARG A 71 15.12 8.43 -0.49
N PRO A 72 16.35 8.33 -1.03
CA PRO A 72 17.57 8.19 -0.23
C PRO A 72 17.83 9.38 0.70
N ALA A 73 17.40 10.59 0.30
CA ALA A 73 17.47 11.78 1.14
C ALA A 73 16.63 11.66 2.43
N TRP A 74 15.42 11.10 2.35
CA TRP A 74 14.57 10.92 3.52
C TRP A 74 15.07 9.78 4.41
N VAL A 75 15.58 8.68 3.82
CA VAL A 75 16.18 7.56 4.58
C VAL A 75 17.41 8.02 5.37
N SER A 76 18.35 8.69 4.70
CA SER A 76 19.58 9.23 5.30
C SER A 76 19.29 10.22 6.44
N GLU A 77 18.31 11.11 6.25
CA GLU A 77 17.90 12.07 7.27
C GLU A 77 17.30 11.40 8.53
N THR A 78 16.51 10.33 8.37
CA THR A 78 16.01 9.55 9.53
C THR A 78 17.13 8.82 10.26
N GLU A 79 18.04 8.19 9.54
CA GLU A 79 19.16 7.45 10.13
C GLU A 79 20.07 8.38 10.94
N GLN A 80 20.39 9.55 10.40
CA GLN A 80 21.14 10.58 11.11
C GLN A 80 20.42 11.08 12.36
N TYR A 81 19.09 11.20 12.34
CA TYR A 81 18.31 11.57 13.52
C TYR A 81 18.37 10.50 14.61
N HIS A 82 18.21 9.22 14.25
CA HIS A 82 18.33 8.12 15.21
C HIS A 82 19.74 8.02 15.79
N LEU A 83 20.78 8.24 14.98
CA LEU A 83 22.18 8.27 15.44
C LEU A 83 22.46 9.45 16.39
N GLN A 84 21.88 10.63 16.12
CA GLN A 84 22.01 11.79 17.00
C GLN A 84 21.24 11.61 18.32
N ALA A 85 20.07 10.98 18.28
CA ALA A 85 19.30 10.63 19.48
C ALA A 85 20.05 9.60 20.34
N ALA A 86 20.62 8.56 19.71
CA ALA A 86 21.41 7.53 20.41
C ALA A 86 22.71 8.08 21.01
N LYS A 87 23.34 9.08 20.39
CA LYS A 87 24.52 9.78 20.94
C LYS A 87 24.19 10.73 22.10
N LYS A 88 22.91 11.05 22.31
CA LYS A 88 22.45 11.97 23.36
C LYS A 88 22.00 11.23 24.63
N GLN A 89 21.86 9.90 24.56
CA GLN A 89 21.77 9.00 25.70
C GLN A 89 23.17 8.60 26.15
#